data_AF-A0A6N6MMR3-F1
#
_entry.id   AF-A0A6N6MMR3-F1
#
_cell.length_a   1.000
_cell.length_b   1.000
_cell.length_c   1.000
_cell.angle_alpha   90.00
_cell.angle_beta   90.00
_cell.angle_gamma   90.00
#
_symmetry.space_group_name_H-M   'P 1'
#
loop_
_entity.id
_entity.type
_entity.pdbx_description
1 polymer ?
#
loop_
_entity_poly.entity_id
_entity_poly.type
_entity_poly.pdbx_seq_one_letter_code
_entity_poly.pdbx_strand_id
1 'polypeptide(L)' 'MAAKHSQHVALTAPLARFVADQVAGGEYASASEVIRAGLRLLMEREEGRALARANRGKRRPGEAGLSQEGA' A
#
# COMPACT_ATOMS: atom_id res chain seq x y z
N MET A 1 -23.46 -11.84 -9.62
CA MET A 1 -22.28 -12.69 -9.88
C MET A 1 -21.04 -11.81 -9.71
N ALA A 2 -20.13 -12.12 -8.79
CA ALA A 2 -18.90 -11.35 -8.64
C ALA A 2 -18.06 -11.51 -9.92
N ALA A 3 -17.80 -10.41 -10.63
CA ALA A 3 -17.10 -10.45 -11.91
C ALA A 3 -15.66 -10.98 -11.71
N LYS A 4 -15.32 -12.07 -12.40
CA LYS A 4 -13.98 -12.66 -12.37
C LYS A 4 -13.10 -11.88 -13.34
N HIS A 5 -12.45 -10.82 -12.87
CA HIS A 5 -11.49 -10.06 -13.68
C HIS A 5 -10.16 -10.81 -13.75
N SER A 6 -9.78 -11.27 -14.95
CA SER A 6 -8.50 -11.92 -15.23
C SER A 6 -7.58 -10.97 -15.98
N GLN A 7 -6.41 -10.69 -15.43
CA GLN A 7 -5.37 -9.87 -16.06
C GLN A 7 -4.11 -10.72 -16.31
N HIS A 8 -3.51 -10.59 -17.49
CA HIS A 8 -2.21 -11.20 -17.80
C HIS A 8 -1.09 -10.21 -17.50
N VAL A 9 -0.07 -10.64 -16.77
CA VAL A 9 1.06 -9.79 -16.35
C VAL A 9 2.37 -10.50 -16.64
N ALA A 10 3.33 -9.75 -17.19
CA ALA A 10 4.69 -10.25 -17.39
C ALA A 10 5.51 -10.00 -16.11
N LEU A 11 6.11 -11.06 -15.58
CA LEU A 11 7.01 -10.99 -14.43
C LEU A 11 8.45 -11.12 -14.92
N THR A 12 9.36 -10.38 -14.28
CA THR A 12 10.80 -10.62 -14.45
C THR A 12 11.17 -11.97 -13.85
N ALA A 13 12.28 -12.56 -14.30
CA ALA A 13 12.71 -13.89 -13.83
C ALA A 13 12.81 -14.00 -12.28
N PRO A 14 13.35 -13.00 -11.55
CA PRO A 14 13.39 -13.05 -10.08
C PRO A 14 11.99 -13.06 -9.44
N LEU A 15 11.05 -12.29 -9.98
CA LEU A 15 9.68 -12.23 -9.46
C LEU A 15 8.91 -13.52 -9.76
N ALA A 16 9.08 -14.08 -10.96
CA ALA A 16 8.48 -15.36 -11.32
C ALA A 16 8.98 -16.49 -10.39
N ARG A 17 10.29 -16.51 -10.11
CA ARG A 17 10.87 -17.47 -9.17
C ARG A 17 10.33 -17.29 -7.75
N PHE A 18 10.29 -16.06 -7.25
CA PHE A 18 9.70 -15.77 -5.94
C PHE A 18 8.26 -16.29 -5.83
N VAL A 19 7.42 -16.03 -6.83
CA VAL A 19 6.03 -16.52 -6.83
C VAL A 19 5.99 -18.05 -6.85
N ALA A 20 6.84 -18.70 -7.65
CA ALA A 20 6.92 -20.16 -7.69
C ALA A 20 7.36 -20.75 -6.33
N ASP A 21 8.36 -20.16 -5.68
CA ASP A 21 8.86 -20.60 -4.38
C ASP A 21 7.78 -20.47 -3.30
N GLN A 22 6.99 -19.39 -3.31
CA GLN A 22 5.88 -19.18 -2.37
C GLN A 22 4.75 -20.21 -2.52
N VAL A 23 4.45 -20.61 -3.76
CA VAL A 23 3.45 -21.65 -4.03
C VAL A 23 4.00 -23.04 -3.68
N ALA A 24 5.26 -23.32 -4.04
CA ALA A 24 5.92 -24.57 -3.72
C ALA A 24 6.09 -24.79 -2.20
N GLY A 25 6.26 -23.71 -1.44
CA GLY A 25 6.29 -23.73 0.02
C GLY A 25 4.94 -24.02 0.68
N GLY A 26 3.83 -23.99 -0.06
CA GLY A 26 2.49 -24.27 0.46
C GLY A 26 1.81 -23.09 1.16
N GLU A 27 2.48 -21.95 1.31
CA GLU A 27 1.94 -20.73 1.91
C GLU A 27 0.79 -20.13 1.08
N TYR A 28 0.78 -20.41 -0.23
CA TYR A 28 -0.24 -19.93 -1.16
C TYR A 28 -0.68 -21.01 -2.13
N ALA A 29 -1.99 -21.10 -2.37
CA ALA A 29 -2.55 -22.12 -3.24
C ALA A 29 -2.27 -21.88 -4.74
N SER A 30 -1.95 -20.64 -5.14
CA SER A 30 -1.67 -20.29 -6.54
C SER A 30 -0.91 -18.98 -6.67
N ALA A 31 -0.29 -18.78 -7.85
CA ALA A 31 0.33 -17.51 -8.22
C ALA A 31 -0.62 -16.32 -8.07
N SER A 32 -1.89 -16.48 -8.47
CA SER A 32 -2.90 -15.43 -8.34
C SER A 32 -3.11 -15.01 -6.88
N GLU A 33 -2.94 -15.93 -5.94
CA GLU A 33 -3.08 -15.65 -4.51
C GLU A 33 -1.89 -14.88 -3.96
N VAL A 34 -0.67 -15.28 -4.35
CA VAL A 34 0.57 -14.54 -4.04
C VAL A 34 0.47 -13.10 -4.55
N ILE A 35 0.05 -12.92 -5.80
CA ILE A 35 -0.09 -11.58 -6.40
C ILE A 35 -1.15 -10.75 -5.68
N ARG A 36 -2.31 -11.32 -5.33
CA ARG A 36 -3.33 -10.61 -4.54
C ARG A 36 -2.81 -10.20 -3.16
N ALA A 37 -2.08 -11.07 -2.47
CA ALA A 37 -1.48 -10.74 -1.18
C ALA A 37 -0.46 -9.60 -1.31
N GLY A 38 0.42 -9.67 -2.32
CA GLY A 38 1.38 -8.60 -2.60
C GLY A 38 0.72 -7.26 -2.93
N LEU A 39 -0.37 -7.27 -3.72
CA LEU A 39 -1.12 -6.05 -4.04
C LEU A 39 -1.81 -5.44 -2.83
N ARG A 40 -2.37 -6.26 -1.91
CA ARG A 40 -2.96 -5.76 -0.66
C ARG A 40 -1.94 -5.05 0.21
N LEU A 41 -0.77 -5.65 0.40
CA LEU A 41 0.33 -5.02 1.15
C LEU A 41 0.79 -3.70 0.51
N LEU A 42 0.81 -3.64 -0.83
CA LEU A 42 1.12 -2.40 -1.55
C LEU A 42 0.05 -1.34 -1.29
N MET A 43 -1.24 -1.68 -1.37
CA MET A 43 -2.36 -0.77 -1.11
C MET A 43 -2.30 -0.20 0.30
N GLU A 44 -2.12 -1.04 1.33
CA GLU A 44 -1.99 -0.60 2.73
C GLU A 44 -0.84 0.40 2.91
N ARG A 45 0.30 0.15 2.24
CA ARG A 45 1.44 1.06 2.25
C ARG A 45 1.14 2.37 1.51
N GLU A 46 0.37 2.35 0.42
CA GLU A 46 -0.06 3.58 -0.28
C GLU A 46 -1.00 4.41 0.58
N GLU A 47 -1.99 3.78 1.21
CA GLU A 47 -2.98 4.42 2.08
C GLU A 47 -2.32 5.10 3.28
N GLY A 48 -1.39 4.42 3.95
CA GLY A 48 -0.62 5.02 5.04
C GLY A 48 0.18 6.25 4.59
N ARG A 49 0.77 6.23 3.39
CA ARG A 49 1.48 7.39 2.83
C ARG A 49 0.52 8.51 2.45
N ALA A 50 -0.65 8.19 1.91
CA ALA A 50 -1.68 9.18 1.58
C ALA A 50 -2.18 9.89 2.85
N LEU A 51 -2.43 9.15 3.93
CA LEU A 51 -2.83 9.72 5.21
C LEU A 51 -1.75 10.62 5.81
N ALA A 52 -0.48 10.19 5.77
CA ALA A 52 0.64 11.01 6.25
C ALA A 52 0.77 12.33 5.46
N ARG A 53 0.52 12.30 4.15
CA ARG A 53 0.48 13.51 3.29
C ARG A 53 -0.70 14.41 3.63
N ALA A 54 -1.89 13.83 3.81
CA ALA A 54 -3.10 14.57 4.17
C ALA A 54 -2.96 15.29 5.52
N ASN A 55 -2.36 14.63 6.52
CA ASN A 55 -2.12 15.22 7.84
C ASN A 55 -1.09 16.35 7.81
N ARG A 56 -0.10 16.28 6.91
CA ARG A 56 0.86 17.38 6.71
C ARG A 56 0.18 18.64 6.17
N GLY A 57 -0.81 18.49 5.29
CA GLY A 57 -1.59 19.62 4.75
C GLY A 57 -2.61 20.21 5.74
N LYS A 58 -3.02 19.46 6.77
CA LYS A 58 -3.99 19.91 7.79
C LYS A 58 -3.36 20.64 8.99
N ARG A 59 -2.03 20.60 9.17
CA ARG A 59 -1.35 21.43 10.18
C ARG A 59 -1.43 22.89 9.74
N ARG A 60 -2.45 23.61 10.21
CA ARG A 60 -2.62 25.05 10.03
C ARG A 60 -1.34 25.78 10.47
N PRO A 61 -0.66 26.53 9.59
CA PRO A 61 0.30 27.54 10.01
C PRO A 61 -0.52 28.77 10.43
N GLY A 62 -0.68 29.01 11.73
CA GLY A 62 -1.48 30.18 12.15
C GLY A 62 -1.73 30.41 13.63
N GLU A 63 -1.22 29.58 14.55
CA GLU A 63 -1.34 29.85 15.99
C GLU A 63 0.06 29.98 16.60
N ALA A 64 0.79 31.00 16.13
CA ALA A 64 1.98 31.49 16.80
C ALA A 64 1.90 33.02 16.83
N GLY A 65 1.66 33.57 18.02
CA GLY A 65 1.85 35.00 18.29
C GLY A 65 0.58 35.86 18.26
N LEU A 66 -0.31 35.68 19.22
CA LEU A 66 -1.01 36.84 19.80
C LEU A 66 -0.46 37.03 21.21
N SER A 67 0.57 37.85 21.26
CA SER A 67 1.22 38.36 22.45
C SER A 67 0.17 38.87 23.43
N GLN A 68 0.15 38.27 24.62
CA GLN A 68 -0.26 39.01 25.81
C GLN A 68 0.86 40.01 26.09
N GLU A 69 0.63 41.27 25.75
CA GLU A 69 1.24 42.38 26.48
C GLU A 69 0.09 43.09 27.21
N GLY A 70 0.00 42.76 28.49
CA GLY A 70 -0.75 43.53 29.46
C GLY A 70 0.18 44.46 30.25
N ALA A 71 -0.49 45.39 30.94
CA ALA A 71 0.01 46.39 31.90
C ALA A 71 0.44 47.73 31.29
#